data_AF-Q1I6B2-F1
#
_entry.id   AF-Q1I6B2-F1
#
_cell.length_a   1.000
_cell.length_b   1.000
_cell.length_c   1.000
_cell.angle_alpha   90.00
_cell.angle_beta   90.00
_cell.angle_gamma   90.00
#
_symmetry.space_group_name_H-M   'P 1'
#
loop_
_entity.id
_entity.type
_entity.pdbx_description
1 polymer ?
#
loop_
_entity_poly.entity_id
_entity_poly.type
_entity_poly.pdbx_seq_one_letter_code
_entity_poly.pdbx_strand_id
1 'polypeptide(L)'
;MAYQLTSSADLVLRLEDGATVPRGHRFWDEYESWLAAGNTPAPVEKTGSVSDEKHWRDAQIARLRWLRERHMDEQASAGPTTLTGEMHKQLLAYLQALRDWPQSAAYPDASQRPGEPDWLASQLRQQ
;
A
#
# COMPACT_ATOMS: atom_id res chain seq x y z
N MET A 1 -10.10 28.76 9.42
CA MET A 1 -9.40 27.49 9.70
C MET A 1 -9.89 26.41 8.75
N ALA A 2 -9.00 25.52 8.32
CA ALA A 2 -9.36 24.33 7.55
C ALA A 2 -8.74 23.11 8.22
N TYR A 3 -9.43 21.98 8.17
CA TYR A 3 -9.02 20.73 8.78
C TYR A 3 -8.98 19.63 7.74
N GLN A 4 -8.14 18.63 7.96
CA GLN A 4 -8.02 17.43 7.16
C GLN A 4 -8.21 16.20 8.06
N LEU A 5 -8.95 15.21 7.57
CA LEU A 5 -9.11 13.95 8.28
C LEU A 5 -7.78 13.18 8.31
N THR A 6 -7.58 12.33 9.31
CA THR A 6 -6.49 11.37 9.31
C THR A 6 -7.04 9.95 9.16
N SER A 7 -6.16 8.95 9.09
CA SER A 7 -6.56 7.54 9.11
C SER A 7 -7.24 7.14 10.43
N SER A 8 -7.18 7.98 11.47
CA SER A 8 -7.90 7.82 12.73
C SER A 8 -9.06 8.81 12.82
N ALA A 9 -10.26 8.32 13.16
CA ALA A 9 -11.44 9.16 13.31
C ALA A 9 -11.37 10.13 14.49
N ASP A 10 -10.56 9.82 15.50
CA ASP A 10 -10.36 10.66 16.70
C ASP A 10 -9.15 11.61 16.57
N LEU A 11 -8.65 11.82 15.35
CA LEU A 11 -7.50 12.67 15.08
C LEU A 11 -7.71 13.45 13.78
N VAL A 12 -7.61 14.77 13.84
CA VAL A 12 -7.66 15.65 12.67
C VAL A 12 -6.39 16.48 12.55
N LEU A 13 -6.00 16.85 11.34
CA LEU A 13 -4.89 17.75 11.07
C LEU A 13 -5.43 19.15 10.81
N ARG A 14 -4.93 20.15 11.54
CA ARG A 14 -5.24 21.56 11.27
C ARG A 14 -4.30 22.09 10.19
N LEU A 15 -4.84 22.51 9.05
CA LEU A 15 -4.06 22.90 7.88
C LEU A 15 -3.37 24.28 8.02
N GLU A 16 -3.76 25.07 9.01
CA GLU A 16 -3.20 26.41 9.25
C GLU A 16 -1.75 26.35 9.74
N ASP A 17 -1.46 25.43 10.65
CA ASP A 17 -0.16 25.29 11.32
C ASP A 17 0.40 23.86 11.29
N GLY A 18 -0.33 22.92 10.68
CA GLY A 18 0.05 21.51 10.61
C GLY A 18 -0.08 20.77 11.95
N ALA A 19 -0.78 21.33 12.93
CA ALA A 19 -0.96 20.69 14.23
C ALA A 19 -1.93 19.50 14.14
N THR A 20 -1.56 18.37 14.74
CA THR A 20 -2.47 17.24 14.95
C THR A 20 -3.33 17.49 16.18
N VAL A 21 -4.65 17.36 16.02
CA VAL A 21 -5.65 17.65 17.04
C VAL A 21 -6.38 16.34 17.38
N PRO A 22 -6.04 15.70 18.51
CA PRO A 22 -6.75 14.52 18.97
C PRO A 22 -8.09 14.91 19.61
N ARG A 23 -9.04 13.98 19.60
CA ARG A 23 -10.34 14.15 20.25
C ARG A 23 -10.18 14.37 21.75
N GLY A 24 -10.88 15.38 22.28
CA GLY A 24 -10.74 15.84 23.66
C GLY A 24 -9.64 16.89 23.89
N HIS A 25 -8.87 17.26 22.87
CA HIS A 25 -7.98 18.42 22.92
C HIS A 25 -8.76 19.74 22.75
N ARG A 26 -8.28 20.86 23.30
CA ARG A 26 -8.97 22.17 23.20
C ARG A 26 -9.28 22.64 21.78
N PHE A 27 -8.48 22.21 20.80
CA PHE A 27 -8.69 22.55 19.39
C PHE A 27 -9.73 21.65 18.70
N TRP A 28 -10.17 20.57 19.37
CA TRP A 28 -11.24 19.72 18.88
C TRP A 28 -12.59 20.45 18.91
N ASP A 29 -12.84 21.24 19.96
CA ASP A 29 -14.06 22.07 20.07
C ASP A 29 -14.17 23.09 18.93
N GLU A 30 -13.03 23.63 18.48
CA GLU A 30 -12.94 24.51 17.31
C GLU A 30 -13.26 23.75 16.01
N TYR A 31 -12.78 22.51 15.87
CA TYR A 31 -13.10 21.64 14.74
C TYR A 31 -14.59 21.30 14.70
N GLU A 32 -15.22 20.96 15.84
CA GLU A 32 -16.66 20.68 15.91
C GLU A 32 -17.51 21.91 15.59
N SER A 33 -17.11 23.08 16.10
CA SER A 33 -17.77 24.35 15.76
C SER A 33 -17.65 24.68 14.27
N TRP A 34 -16.49 24.39 13.68
CA TRP A 34 -16.25 24.57 12.25
C TRP A 34 -17.10 23.63 11.39
N LEU A 35 -17.28 22.36 11.80
CA LEU A 35 -18.22 21.43 11.16
C LEU A 35 -19.66 21.91 11.28
N ALA A 36 -20.08 22.39 12.46
CA ALA A 36 -21.44 22.89 12.70
C ALA A 36 -21.79 24.11 11.84
N ALA A 37 -20.79 24.88 11.41
CA ALA A 37 -20.94 25.97 10.44
C ALA A 37 -21.11 25.50 8.98
N GLY A 38 -21.18 24.18 8.74
CA GLY A 38 -21.41 23.58 7.43
C GLY A 38 -20.14 23.37 6.60
N ASN A 39 -18.96 23.41 7.22
CA ASN A 39 -17.71 23.15 6.53
C ASN A 39 -17.39 21.65 6.46
N THR A 40 -16.65 21.25 5.43
CA THR A 40 -16.25 19.86 5.19
C THR A 40 -14.73 19.73 5.28
N PRO A 41 -14.17 18.86 6.14
CA PRO A 41 -12.73 18.65 6.22
C PRO A 41 -12.20 18.05 4.93
N ALA A 42 -10.97 18.38 4.58
CA ALA A 42 -10.26 17.71 3.51
C ALA A 42 -10.19 16.20 3.81
N PRO A 43 -10.32 15.34 2.78
CA PRO A 43 -10.21 13.90 2.97
C PRO A 43 -8.83 13.54 3.50
N VAL A 44 -8.71 12.38 4.12
CA VAL A 44 -7.42 11.84 4.55
C VAL A 44 -6.46 11.80 3.36
N GLU A 45 -5.32 12.48 3.49
CA GLU A 45 -4.21 12.25 2.58
C GLU A 45 -3.73 10.82 2.79
N LYS A 46 -3.70 10.07 1.70
CA LYS A 46 -3.26 8.68 1.72
C LYS A 46 -1.75 8.67 1.93
N THR A 47 -1.37 8.50 3.18
CA THR A 47 -0.01 8.67 3.68
C THR A 47 0.71 7.32 3.67
N GLY A 48 1.29 6.95 2.54
CA GLY A 48 2.48 6.10 2.55
C GLY A 48 3.70 7.00 2.62
N SER A 49 4.58 6.85 3.62
CA SER A 49 5.89 7.51 3.53
C SER A 49 6.63 6.92 2.32
N VAL A 50 7.31 7.75 1.53
CA VAL A 50 8.19 7.30 0.44
C VAL A 50 9.15 6.21 0.92
N SER A 51 9.66 6.32 2.14
CA SER A 51 10.53 5.31 2.73
C SER A 51 9.79 4.02 3.03
N ASP A 52 8.61 4.08 3.63
CA ASP A 52 7.82 2.90 4.01
C ASP A 52 7.38 2.11 2.78
N GLU A 53 6.94 2.80 1.73
CA GLU A 53 6.51 2.18 0.48
C GLU A 53 7.65 1.54 -0.30
N LYS A 54 8.83 2.18 -0.26
CA LYS A 54 10.05 1.57 -0.81
C LYS A 54 10.39 0.28 -0.07
N HIS A 55 10.37 0.29 1.26
CA HIS A 55 10.65 -0.90 2.06
C HIS A 55 9.61 -2.00 1.82
N TRP A 56 8.32 -1.67 1.74
CA TRP A 56 7.26 -2.62 1.42
C TRP A 56 7.48 -3.27 0.04
N ARG A 57 7.78 -2.49 -1.00
CA ARG A 57 8.08 -2.99 -2.35
C ARG A 57 9.27 -3.95 -2.32
N ASP A 58 10.37 -3.55 -1.66
CA ASP A 58 11.57 -4.38 -1.57
C ASP A 58 11.29 -5.71 -0.84
N ALA A 59 10.49 -5.67 0.23
CA ALA A 59 10.06 -6.85 0.96
C ALA A 59 9.18 -7.79 0.10
N GLN A 60 8.22 -7.25 -0.66
CA GLN A 60 7.39 -8.06 -1.56
C GLN A 60 8.22 -8.73 -2.67
N ILE A 61 9.13 -8.00 -3.30
CA ILE A 61 10.02 -8.57 -4.31
C ILE A 61 10.88 -9.68 -3.69
N ALA A 62 11.47 -9.45 -2.52
CA ALA A 62 12.29 -10.44 -1.83
C ALA A 62 11.50 -11.71 -1.46
N ARG A 63 10.27 -11.55 -0.94
CA ARG A 63 9.36 -12.64 -0.57
C ARG A 63 9.03 -13.58 -1.74
N LEU A 64 9.11 -13.09 -2.98
CA LEU A 64 8.70 -13.83 -4.18
C LEU A 64 9.84 -14.28 -5.10
N ARG A 65 11.08 -13.84 -4.83
CA ARG A 65 12.26 -14.23 -5.63
C ARG A 65 12.43 -15.75 -5.74
N TRP A 66 12.38 -16.44 -4.59
CA TRP A 66 12.55 -17.89 -4.53
C TRP A 66 11.56 -18.65 -5.42
N LEU A 67 10.31 -18.14 -5.53
CA LEU A 67 9.25 -18.81 -6.27
C LEU A 67 9.51 -18.77 -7.77
N ARG A 68 10.06 -17.64 -8.26
CA ARG A 68 10.53 -17.52 -9.64
C ARG A 68 11.74 -18.42 -9.89
N GLU A 69 12.72 -18.41 -8.97
CA GLU A 69 13.94 -19.21 -9.09
C GLU A 69 13.62 -20.71 -9.16
N ARG A 70 12.80 -21.22 -8.23
CA ARG A 70 12.31 -22.61 -8.26
C ARG A 70 11.67 -22.98 -9.59
N HIS A 71 10.81 -22.12 -10.12
CA HIS A 71 10.12 -22.42 -11.38
C HIS A 71 11.09 -22.45 -12.58
N MET A 72 12.13 -21.62 -12.57
CA MET A 72 13.19 -21.68 -13.59
C MET A 72 13.99 -22.98 -13.49
N ASP A 73 14.30 -23.43 -12.27
CA ASP A 73 14.99 -24.70 -12.04
C ASP A 73 14.15 -25.91 -12.50
N GLU A 74 12.85 -25.91 -12.20
CA GLU A 74 11.90 -26.94 -12.67
C GLU A 74 11.83 -27.00 -14.20
N GLN A 75 11.78 -25.83 -14.87
CA GLN A 75 11.81 -25.75 -16.33
C GLN A 75 13.13 -26.28 -16.91
N ALA A 76 14.27 -25.90 -16.31
CA ALA A 76 15.58 -26.37 -16.75
C ALA A 76 15.77 -27.88 -16.58
N SER A 77 15.16 -28.46 -15.54
CA SER A 77 15.15 -29.90 -15.30
C SER A 77 14.24 -30.69 -16.25
N ALA A 78 13.47 -30.01 -17.11
CA ALA A 78 12.45 -30.59 -18.00
C ALA A 78 11.43 -31.50 -17.27
N GLY A 79 11.21 -31.25 -15.97
CA GLY A 79 10.27 -31.98 -15.12
C GLY A 79 8.89 -31.31 -15.05
N PRO A 80 7.95 -31.89 -14.28
CA PRO A 80 6.68 -31.22 -13.98
C PRO A 80 6.93 -29.96 -13.15
N THR A 81 6.28 -28.85 -13.50
CA THR A 81 6.41 -27.58 -12.78
C THR A 81 5.34 -27.43 -11.70
N THR A 82 5.70 -26.86 -10.56
CA THR A 82 4.75 -26.58 -9.47
C THR A 82 3.78 -25.45 -9.83
N LEU A 83 4.27 -24.45 -10.56
CA LEU A 83 3.45 -23.40 -11.14
C LEU A 83 3.02 -23.76 -12.55
N THR A 84 1.78 -23.43 -12.90
CA THR A 84 1.36 -23.43 -14.30
C THR A 84 2.03 -22.28 -15.05
N GLY A 85 2.14 -22.40 -16.38
CA GLY A 85 2.69 -21.32 -17.20
C GLY A 85 1.94 -19.99 -17.05
N GLU A 86 0.62 -20.05 -16.79
CA GLU A 86 -0.19 -18.86 -16.53
C GLU A 86 0.10 -18.24 -15.17
N MET A 87 0.22 -19.05 -14.11
CA MET A 87 0.64 -18.56 -12.79
C MET A 87 2.04 -17.93 -12.85
N HIS A 88 2.98 -18.54 -13.59
CA HIS A 88 4.30 -17.95 -13.76
C HIS A 88 4.25 -16.60 -14.51
N LYS A 89 3.45 -16.47 -15.56
CA LYS A 89 3.24 -15.18 -16.25
C LYS A 89 2.66 -14.12 -15.31
N GLN A 90 1.65 -14.46 -14.51
CA GLN A 90 1.06 -13.55 -13.53
C GLN A 90 2.06 -13.13 -12.45
N LEU A 91 2.92 -14.05 -11.99
CA LEU A 91 4.00 -13.74 -11.06
C LEU A 91 4.98 -12.72 -11.65
N LEU A 92 5.41 -12.92 -12.89
CA LEU A 92 6.31 -11.99 -13.58
C LEU A 92 5.67 -10.62 -13.78
N ALA A 93 4.40 -10.58 -14.19
CA ALA A 93 3.64 -9.34 -14.34
C ALA A 93 3.50 -8.60 -13.00
N TYR A 94 3.21 -9.31 -11.91
CA TYR A 94 3.12 -8.72 -10.58
C TYR A 94 4.47 -8.15 -10.10
N LEU A 95 5.56 -8.92 -10.26
CA LEU A 95 6.91 -8.45 -9.94
C LEU A 95 7.32 -7.23 -10.78
N GLN A 96 6.88 -7.15 -12.03
CA GLN A 96 7.10 -5.99 -12.89
C GLN A 96 6.31 -4.78 -12.40
N ALA A 97 5.01 -4.96 -12.10
CA ALA A 97 4.17 -3.90 -11.56
C ALA A 97 4.74 -3.32 -10.25
N LEU A 98 5.30 -4.17 -9.37
CA LEU A 98 6.00 -3.72 -8.16
C LEU A 98 7.23 -2.86 -8.48
N ARG A 99 7.98 -3.16 -9.53
CA ARG A 99 9.17 -2.37 -9.95
C ARG A 99 8.80 -1.05 -10.58
N ASP A 100 7.71 -1.01 -11.34
CA ASP A 100 7.26 0.19 -12.05
C ASP A 100 6.48 1.13 -11.13
N TRP A 101 5.96 0.62 -10.01
CA TRP A 101 5.11 1.40 -9.10
C TRP A 101 5.75 2.70 -8.57
N PRO A 102 7.04 2.76 -8.17
CA PRO A 102 7.70 4.01 -7.79
C PRO A 102 7.80 5.06 -8.91
N GLN A 103 7.60 4.67 -10.17
CA GLN A 103 7.58 5.57 -11.32
C GLN A 103 6.17 6.09 -11.63
N SER A 104 5.13 5.54 -10.97
CA SER A 104 3.75 5.98 -11.12
C SER A 104 3.50 7.29 -10.39
N ALA A 105 2.65 8.14 -10.96
CA ALA A 105 2.14 9.34 -10.30
C ALA A 105 1.35 9.04 -9.01
N ALA A 106 0.89 7.80 -8.85
CA ALA A 106 0.21 7.33 -7.66
C ALA A 106 1.15 7.01 -6.49
N TYR A 107 2.47 6.98 -6.69
CA TYR A 107 3.41 6.73 -5.60
C TYR A 107 3.54 7.98 -4.69
N PRO A 108 3.57 7.85 -3.35
CA PRO A 108 3.60 6.64 -2.52
C PRO A 108 2.22 6.23 -1.92
N ASP A 109 1.11 6.42 -2.65
CA ASP A 109 -0.22 6.04 -2.14
C ASP A 109 -0.32 4.52 -1.93
N ALA A 110 -0.31 4.07 -0.67
CA ALA A 110 -0.46 2.67 -0.29
C ALA A 110 -1.73 2.00 -0.87
N SER A 111 -2.79 2.76 -1.12
CA SER A 111 -4.04 2.28 -1.74
C SER A 111 -3.90 1.99 -3.24
N GLN A 112 -2.76 2.36 -3.83
CA GLN A 112 -2.45 2.15 -5.25
C GLN A 112 -1.31 1.15 -5.44
N ARG A 113 -0.96 0.40 -4.37
CA ARG A 113 -0.05 -0.73 -4.47
C ARG A 113 -0.58 -1.75 -5.48
N PRO A 114 0.31 -2.37 -6.29
CA PRO A 114 -0.09 -3.48 -7.16
C PRO A 114 -0.76 -4.60 -6.35
N GLY A 115 -1.89 -5.11 -6.87
CA GLY A 115 -2.65 -6.18 -6.24
C GLY A 115 -1.95 -7.54 -6.36
N GLU A 116 -1.87 -8.28 -5.25
CA GLU A 116 -1.30 -9.62 -5.20
C GLU A 116 -2.23 -10.62 -5.94
N PRO A 117 -1.72 -11.52 -6.79
CA PRO A 117 -2.54 -12.57 -7.40
C PRO A 117 -3.12 -13.53 -6.36
N ASP A 118 -4.40 -13.89 -6.46
CA ASP A 118 -5.12 -14.69 -5.45
C ASP A 118 -4.48 -16.05 -5.13
N TRP A 119 -3.85 -16.67 -6.14
CA TRP A 119 -3.19 -17.97 -5.99
C TRP A 119 -1.89 -17.89 -5.19
N LEU A 120 -1.26 -16.71 -5.10
CA LEU A 120 0.06 -16.52 -4.50
C LEU A 120 0.04 -16.86 -3.01
N ALA A 121 -1.02 -16.45 -2.30
CA ALA A 121 -1.24 -16.78 -0.90
C ALA A 121 -1.35 -18.29 -0.65
N SER A 122 -1.80 -19.07 -1.64
CA SER A 122 -1.85 -20.52 -1.56
C SER A 122 -0.48 -21.16 -1.80
N GLN A 123 0.36 -20.59 -2.66
CA GLN A 123 1.73 -21.06 -2.89
C GLN A 123 2.65 -20.73 -1.72
N LEU A 124 2.44 -19.59 -1.04
CA LEU A 124 3.23 -19.18 0.11
C LEU A 124 2.88 -19.94 1.40
N ARG A 125 1.69 -20.54 1.48
CA ARG A 125 1.29 -21.44 2.57
C ARG A 125 1.81 -22.87 2.41
N GLN A 126 2.29 -23.23 1.22
CA GLN A 126 2.85 -24.56 0.94
C GLN A 126 4.36 -24.65 1.23
N GLN A 127 4.95 -23.62 1.82
CA GLN A 127 6.29 -23.66 2.40
C GLN A 127 6.27 -24.23 3.82
#